data_AF-A0A9D2T588-F1
#
_entry.id   AF-A0A9D2T588-F1
#
_cell.length_a   1.000
_cell.length_b   1.000
_cell.length_c   1.000
_cell.angle_alpha   90.00
_cell.angle_beta   90.00
_cell.angle_gamma   90.00
#
_symmetry.space_group_name_H-M   'P 1'
#
loop_
_entity.id
_entity.type
_entity.pdbx_description
1 polymer ?
#
loop_
_entity_poly.entity_id
_entity_poly.type
_entity_poly.pdbx_seq_one_letter_code
_entity_poly.pdbx_strand_id
1 'polypeptide(L)'
;MAKRDSLDFRADLMSGDIVVAGYIRARHVEPVCPELLPLCFQRGGDVADWLAHRAIDAHRTHSRLLKKVLRLKERDDISTALHFNAATITDNYWIRPEGSGLTWEQVRFHENDFADLALSGKLSDFSKSPAVPPS
;
A
#
# COMPACT_ATOMS: atom_id res chain seq x y z
N MET A 1 27.52 -2.42 -11.80
CA MET A 1 26.27 -1.80 -12.29
C MET A 1 25.36 -1.63 -11.10
N ALA A 2 25.28 -0.42 -10.53
CA ALA A 2 24.49 -0.18 -9.33
C ALA A 2 23.01 -0.46 -9.66
N LYS A 3 22.41 -1.43 -8.97
CA LYS A 3 20.97 -1.66 -8.99
C LYS A 3 20.35 -0.32 -8.58
N ARG A 4 19.69 0.39 -9.51
CA ARG A 4 18.92 1.59 -9.16
C ARG A 4 17.98 1.14 -8.03
N ASP A 5 18.14 1.73 -6.84
CA ASP A 5 17.25 1.46 -5.73
C ASP A 5 15.85 1.79 -6.23
N SER A 6 15.02 0.77 -6.40
CA SER A 6 13.67 0.87 -6.98
C SER A 6 12.67 1.53 -6.03
N LEU A 7 13.17 2.22 -5.00
CA LEU A 7 12.44 2.81 -3.90
C LEU A 7 12.45 4.35 -3.92
N ASP A 8 12.67 4.97 -5.08
CA ASP A 8 12.54 6.42 -5.22
C ASP A 8 11.06 6.82 -5.38
N PHE A 9 10.30 6.69 -4.30
CA PHE A 9 8.93 7.21 -4.20
C PHE A 9 8.82 8.16 -3.02
N ARG A 10 7.85 9.08 -3.11
CA ARG A 10 7.54 10.07 -2.07
C ARG A 10 6.13 9.84 -1.57
N ALA A 11 6.01 9.64 -0.27
CA ALA A 11 4.73 9.32 0.35
C ALA A 11 4.73 9.59 1.85
N ASP A 12 3.53 9.60 2.42
CA ASP A 12 3.31 9.52 3.85
C ASP A 12 2.95 8.08 4.24
N LEU A 13 3.44 7.64 5.40
CA LEU A 13 2.91 6.47 6.09
C LEU A 13 1.70 6.91 6.90
N MET A 14 0.59 6.24 6.66
CA MET A 14 -0.70 6.54 7.26
C MET A 14 -1.15 5.40 8.17
N SER A 15 -1.90 5.72 9.23
CA SER A 15 -2.73 4.78 10.00
C SER A 15 -4.16 5.32 9.98
N GLY A 16 -5.06 4.65 9.25
CA GLY A 16 -6.32 5.30 8.85
C GLY A 16 -6.01 6.61 8.13
N ASP A 17 -6.64 7.71 8.51
CA ASP A 17 -6.37 9.04 7.93
C ASP A 17 -5.33 9.87 8.71
N ILE A 18 -4.64 9.26 9.68
CA ILE A 18 -3.61 9.90 10.50
C ILE A 18 -2.24 9.70 9.84
N VAL A 19 -1.48 10.77 9.65
CA VAL A 19 -0.08 10.70 9.21
C VAL A 19 0.78 10.23 10.39
N VAL A 20 1.32 9.02 10.30
CA VAL A 20 2.18 8.47 11.37
C VAL A 20 3.67 8.67 11.10
N ALA A 21 4.04 8.72 9.82
CA ALA A 21 5.36 9.17 9.39
C ALA A 21 5.24 9.96 8.09
N GLY A 22 5.92 11.10 8.04
CA GLY A 22 5.91 11.98 6.87
C GLY A 22 7.10 11.67 5.97
N TYR A 23 6.97 12.02 4.69
CA TYR A 23 8.11 12.15 3.77
C TYR A 23 8.98 10.90 3.66
N ILE A 24 8.38 9.72 3.46
CA ILE A 24 9.11 8.53 3.05
C ILE A 24 9.90 8.89 1.78
N ARG A 25 11.22 8.83 1.86
CA ARG A 25 12.14 9.03 0.72
C ARG A 25 13.18 7.94 0.73
N ALA A 26 13.32 7.25 -0.40
CA ALA A 26 14.14 6.05 -0.50
C ALA A 26 13.70 5.02 0.57
N ARG A 27 14.43 4.94 1.68
CA ARG A 27 14.17 4.01 2.79
C ARG A 27 13.99 4.70 4.15
N HIS A 28 14.12 6.02 4.19
CA HIS A 28 14.02 6.77 5.44
C HIS A 28 12.56 7.05 5.77
N VAL A 29 12.19 6.76 7.01
CA VAL A 29 10.87 7.03 7.58
C VAL A 29 11.08 8.00 8.71
N GLU A 30 10.52 9.20 8.60
CA GLU A 30 10.59 10.22 9.64
C GLU A 30 9.28 10.20 10.45
N PRO A 31 9.30 9.68 11.70
CA PRO A 31 8.08 9.56 12.50
C PRO A 31 7.50 10.92 12.84
N VAL A 32 6.19 11.07 12.62
CA VAL A 32 5.41 12.25 13.01
C VAL A 32 4.60 11.95 14.28
N CYS A 33 4.04 10.74 14.35
CA CYS A 33 3.33 10.19 15.52
C CYS A 33 3.98 8.85 15.92
N PRO A 34 5.10 8.88 16.68
CA PRO A 34 5.85 7.67 17.06
C PRO A 34 5.01 6.59 17.77
N GLU A 35 3.99 7.01 18.51
CA GLU A 35 3.04 6.15 19.24
C GLU A 35 2.14 5.30 18.33
N LEU A 36 1.92 5.75 17.09
CA LEU A 36 1.20 5.02 16.04
C LEU A 36 2.16 4.47 14.97
N LEU A 37 3.47 4.59 15.15
CA LEU A 37 4.42 4.06 14.19
C LEU A 37 4.42 2.53 14.25
N PRO A 38 4.36 1.82 13.10
CA PRO A 38 4.50 0.37 13.09
C PRO A 38 5.76 -0.09 13.84
N LEU A 39 5.59 -1.12 14.68
CA LEU A 39 6.63 -1.63 15.58
C LEU A 39 7.93 -2.02 14.87
N CYS A 40 7.85 -2.42 13.60
CA CYS A 40 9.03 -2.72 12.79
C CYS A 40 9.96 -1.51 12.64
N PHE A 41 9.42 -0.29 12.44
CA PHE A 41 10.22 0.93 12.31
C PHE A 41 10.83 1.36 13.65
N GLN A 42 10.12 1.13 14.76
CA GLN A 42 10.67 1.35 16.11
C GLN A 42 11.88 0.45 16.41
N ARG A 43 12.00 -0.68 15.70
CA ARG A 43 13.11 -1.64 15.82
C ARG A 43 14.20 -1.46 14.76
N GLY A 44 14.16 -0.37 14.00
CA GLY A 44 15.14 -0.08 12.94
C GLY A 44 14.89 -0.84 11.64
N GLY A 45 13.69 -1.39 11.44
CA GLY A 45 13.27 -1.97 10.16
C GLY A 45 13.15 -0.90 9.07
N ASP A 46 13.34 -1.31 7.82
CA ASP A 46 13.23 -0.41 6.67
C ASP A 46 11.86 -0.50 5.97
N VAL A 47 11.56 0.49 5.13
CA VAL A 47 10.28 0.54 4.41
C VAL A 47 10.17 -0.55 3.33
N ALA A 48 11.29 -1.04 2.79
CA ALA A 48 11.30 -2.07 1.76
C ALA A 48 10.83 -3.41 2.32
N ASP A 49 11.37 -3.79 3.47
CA ASP A 49 11.02 -4.99 4.22
C ASP A 49 9.58 -4.89 4.71
N TRP A 50 9.17 -3.72 5.22
CA TRP A 50 7.78 -3.49 5.61
C TRP A 50 6.81 -3.66 4.43
N LEU A 51 7.13 -3.09 3.26
CA LEU A 51 6.34 -3.27 2.04
C LEU A 51 6.29 -4.73 1.57
N ALA A 52 7.42 -5.42 1.59
CA ALA A 52 7.49 -6.83 1.20
C ALA A 52 6.61 -7.71 2.11
N HIS A 53 6.62 -7.47 3.43
CA HIS A 53 5.74 -8.19 4.36
C HIS A 53 4.26 -7.97 4.08
N ARG A 54 3.88 -6.81 3.53
CA ARG A 54 2.48 -6.51 3.19
C ARG A 54 2.04 -7.20 1.90
N ALA A 55 2.97 -7.46 0.98
CA ALA A 55 2.72 -8.37 -0.15
C ALA A 55 2.45 -9.81 0.33
N ILE A 56 3.10 -10.26 1.41
CA ILE A 56 2.83 -11.58 1.99
C ILE A 56 1.39 -11.68 2.54
N ASP A 57 0.83 -10.61 3.10
CA ASP A 57 -0.58 -10.63 3.56
C ASP A 57 -1.54 -10.80 2.38
N ALA A 58 -1.27 -10.10 1.28
CA ALA A 58 -1.88 -10.35 -0.03
C ALA A 58 -1.65 -11.78 -0.56
N HIS A 59 -0.76 -12.58 0.05
CA HIS A 59 -0.49 -13.98 -0.28
C HIS A 59 -1.15 -15.02 0.64
N ARG A 60 -1.63 -14.68 1.85
CA ARG A 60 -2.03 -15.69 2.86
C ARG A 60 -3.49 -16.14 2.81
N THR A 61 -4.46 -15.22 2.81
CA THR A 61 -5.88 -15.61 3.02
C THR A 61 -6.74 -15.46 1.77
N HIS A 62 -6.67 -14.34 1.05
CA HIS A 62 -7.47 -14.08 -0.18
C HIS A 62 -6.64 -13.97 -1.46
N SER A 63 -5.42 -14.52 -1.44
CA SER A 63 -4.40 -14.27 -2.45
C SER A 63 -4.68 -14.78 -3.84
N ARG A 64 -5.52 -15.80 -3.99
CA ARG A 64 -5.92 -16.31 -5.31
C ARG A 64 -6.65 -15.25 -6.13
N LEU A 65 -7.40 -14.37 -5.46
CA LEU A 65 -8.15 -13.28 -6.09
C LEU A 65 -7.22 -12.14 -6.49
N LEU A 66 -6.38 -11.67 -5.56
CA LEU A 66 -5.36 -10.66 -5.84
C LEU A 66 -4.37 -11.13 -6.91
N LYS A 67 -3.94 -12.41 -6.89
CA LYS A 67 -3.06 -12.98 -7.92
C LYS A 67 -3.71 -12.98 -9.30
N LYS A 68 -5.03 -13.12 -9.41
CA LYS A 68 -5.74 -12.98 -10.70
C LYS A 68 -5.73 -11.52 -11.19
N VAL A 69 -5.87 -10.57 -10.28
CA VAL A 69 -5.78 -9.13 -10.56
C VAL A 69 -4.37 -8.73 -11.00
N LEU A 70 -3.35 -9.22 -10.29
CA LEU A 70 -1.94 -8.95 -10.51
C LEU A 70 -1.35 -9.68 -11.73
N ARG A 71 -2.10 -10.58 -12.40
CA ARG A 71 -1.64 -11.36 -13.56
C ARG A 71 -1.34 -10.52 -14.83
N LEU A 72 -1.23 -9.21 -14.69
CA LEU A 72 -0.71 -8.30 -15.70
C LEU A 72 0.68 -7.81 -15.26
N LYS A 73 1.70 -8.58 -15.67
CA LYS A 73 3.15 -8.43 -15.47
C LYS A 73 3.68 -8.82 -14.09
N GLU A 74 4.65 -9.74 -14.10
CA GLU A 74 5.53 -10.08 -12.98
C GLU A 74 6.03 -8.81 -12.28
N ARG A 75 5.39 -8.43 -11.18
CA ARG A 75 5.84 -7.37 -10.29
C ARG A 75 6.44 -8.04 -9.06
N ASP A 76 7.56 -7.49 -8.60
CA ASP A 76 8.15 -7.80 -7.30
C ASP A 76 7.19 -7.43 -6.15
N ASP A 77 7.41 -8.03 -4.98
CA ASP A 77 6.54 -7.89 -3.80
C ASP A 77 6.30 -6.43 -3.41
N ILE A 78 7.34 -5.58 -3.49
CA ILE A 78 7.25 -4.15 -3.17
C ILE A 78 6.34 -3.43 -4.18
N SER A 79 6.56 -3.65 -5.47
CA SER A 79 5.70 -3.08 -6.53
C SER A 79 4.25 -3.51 -6.41
N THR A 80 4.01 -4.74 -5.91
CA THR A 80 2.67 -5.25 -5.60
C THR A 80 2.06 -4.52 -4.42
N ALA A 81 2.79 -4.37 -3.32
CA ALA A 81 2.32 -3.64 -2.15
C ALA A 81 2.00 -2.19 -2.53
N LEU A 82 2.92 -1.47 -3.19
CA LEU A 82 2.71 -0.09 -3.61
C LEU A 82 1.53 0.09 -4.57
N HIS A 83 1.22 -0.89 -5.42
CA HIS A 83 0.06 -0.84 -6.31
C HIS A 83 -1.26 -0.73 -5.55
N PHE A 84 -1.33 -1.35 -4.36
CA PHE A 84 -2.49 -1.27 -3.46
C PHE A 84 -2.25 -0.30 -2.31
N ASN A 85 -1.40 0.71 -2.50
CA ASN A 85 -1.04 1.68 -1.46
C ASN A 85 -0.52 1.03 -0.18
N ALA A 86 0.02 -0.19 -0.26
CA ALA A 86 0.34 -1.02 0.90
C ALA A 86 -0.83 -1.16 1.89
N ALA A 87 -2.09 -1.05 1.49
CA ALA A 87 -3.19 -1.44 2.35
C ALA A 87 -3.15 -2.96 2.58
N THR A 88 -3.64 -3.41 3.73
CA THR A 88 -3.82 -4.84 4.01
C THR A 88 -5.19 -5.07 4.64
N ILE A 89 -5.54 -6.33 4.86
CA ILE A 89 -6.79 -6.70 5.54
C ILE A 89 -6.60 -6.69 7.06
N THR A 90 -5.37 -6.92 7.52
CA THR A 90 -5.04 -7.20 8.91
C THR A 90 -4.77 -5.94 9.75
N ASP A 91 -4.51 -4.81 9.13
CA ASP A 91 -4.31 -3.54 9.80
C ASP A 91 -4.78 -2.34 8.94
N ASN A 92 -4.65 -1.14 9.50
CA ASN A 92 -5.09 0.11 8.89
C ASN A 92 -3.93 0.97 8.34
N TYR A 93 -2.74 0.40 8.21
CA TYR A 93 -1.59 1.12 7.70
C TYR A 93 -1.58 1.13 6.17
N TRP A 94 -1.15 2.25 5.59
CA TRP A 94 -1.03 2.38 4.15
C TRP A 94 -0.09 3.53 3.78
N ILE A 95 0.25 3.59 2.50
CA ILE A 95 1.09 4.59 1.88
C ILE A 95 0.21 5.53 1.06
N ARG A 96 0.24 6.81 1.44
CA ARG A 96 -0.39 7.89 0.68
C ARG A 96 0.66 8.58 -0.19
N PRO A 97 0.59 8.48 -1.52
CA PRO A 97 1.50 9.22 -2.40
C PRO A 97 1.47 10.72 -2.12
N GLU A 98 2.63 11.37 -2.20
CA GLU A 98 2.76 12.82 -2.04
C GLU A 98 1.80 13.54 -3.00
N GLY A 99 1.04 14.51 -2.48
CA GLY A 99 0.05 15.27 -3.25
C GLY A 99 -1.27 14.56 -3.56
N SER A 100 -1.46 13.32 -3.09
CA SER A 100 -2.74 12.63 -3.25
C SER A 100 -3.74 13.00 -2.14
N GLY A 101 -5.00 13.25 -2.54
CA GLY A 101 -6.13 13.46 -1.63
C GLY A 101 -6.83 12.15 -1.22
N LEU A 102 -6.11 11.02 -1.29
CA LEU A 102 -6.67 9.72 -0.94
C LEU A 102 -6.98 9.66 0.57
N THR A 103 -8.05 8.95 0.90
CA THR A 103 -8.50 8.67 2.26
C THR A 103 -8.47 7.17 2.51
N TRP A 104 -8.42 6.76 3.77
CA TRP A 104 -8.43 5.36 4.17
C TRP A 104 -9.63 4.60 3.57
N GLU A 105 -10.80 5.20 3.57
CA GLU A 105 -12.02 4.61 3.01
C GLU A 105 -11.93 4.31 1.50
N GLN A 106 -11.04 4.99 0.78
CA GLN A 106 -10.86 4.75 -0.66
C GLN A 106 -9.86 3.65 -0.98
N VAL A 107 -8.97 3.29 -0.05
CA VAL A 107 -7.87 2.35 -0.28
C VAL A 107 -7.95 1.07 0.55
N ARG A 108 -8.73 1.08 1.64
CA ARG A 108 -8.96 -0.09 2.48
C ARG A 108 -9.63 -1.20 1.68
N PHE A 109 -9.38 -2.44 2.08
CA PHE A 109 -10.15 -3.56 1.58
C PHE A 109 -11.46 -3.69 2.36
N HIS A 110 -12.58 -3.82 1.65
CA HIS A 110 -13.86 -4.24 2.21
C HIS A 110 -14.08 -5.74 1.97
N GLU A 111 -14.78 -6.40 2.89
CA GLU A 111 -15.15 -7.82 2.73
C GLU A 111 -15.95 -8.05 1.44
N ASN A 112 -16.79 -7.08 1.07
CA ASN A 112 -17.58 -7.10 -0.16
C ASN A 112 -16.70 -7.02 -1.42
N ASP A 113 -15.56 -6.35 -1.37
CA ASP A 113 -14.69 -6.24 -2.55
C ASP A 113 -14.11 -7.60 -2.95
N PHE A 114 -13.87 -8.49 -1.98
CA PHE A 114 -13.46 -9.87 -2.25
C PHE A 114 -14.62 -10.73 -2.78
N ALA A 115 -15.83 -10.52 -2.27
CA ALA A 115 -17.01 -11.20 -2.76
C ALA A 115 -17.30 -10.79 -4.21
N ASP A 116 -17.32 -9.50 -4.50
CA ASP A 116 -17.60 -8.94 -5.82
C ASP A 116 -16.48 -9.24 -6.83
N LEU A 117 -15.21 -9.22 -6.41
CA LEU A 117 -14.10 -9.64 -7.28
C LEU A 117 -14.15 -11.14 -7.57
N ALA A 118 -14.63 -11.96 -6.64
CA ALA A 118 -14.78 -13.40 -6.84
C ALA A 118 -15.96 -13.74 -7.76
N LEU A 119 -17.03 -12.93 -7.71
CA LEU A 119 -18.24 -13.10 -8.49
C LEU A 119 -18.15 -12.48 -9.89
N SER A 120 -17.64 -11.25 -9.99
CA SER A 120 -17.63 -10.46 -11.23
C SER A 120 -16.35 -10.61 -12.05
N GLY A 121 -15.23 -10.93 -11.39
CA GLY A 121 -13.90 -10.97 -12.02
C GLY A 121 -13.44 -9.63 -12.61
N LYS A 122 -14.15 -8.52 -12.34
CA LYS A 122 -13.84 -7.19 -12.87
C LYS A 122 -13.04 -6.39 -11.86
N LEU A 123 -11.97 -5.77 -12.36
CA LEU A 123 -10.99 -5.01 -11.59
C LEU A 123 -11.34 -3.51 -11.46
N SER A 124 -12.42 -3.06 -12.12
CA SER A 124 -12.73 -1.64 -12.29
C SER A 124 -12.94 -0.88 -10.98
N ASP A 125 -13.22 -1.56 -9.88
CA ASP A 125 -13.58 -0.94 -8.61
C ASP A 125 -12.35 -0.64 -7.72
N PHE A 126 -11.22 -1.30 -7.98
CA PHE A 126 -9.98 -1.11 -7.20
C PHE A 126 -9.07 -0.01 -7.75
N SER A 127 -9.22 0.36 -9.02
CA SER A 127 -8.54 1.52 -9.60
C SER A 127 -9.45 2.73 -9.51
N LYS A 128 -9.67 3.26 -8.30
CA LYS A 128 -10.06 4.67 -8.19
C LYS A 128 -8.87 5.49 -8.69
N SER A 129 -8.89 5.85 -9.96
CA SER A 129 -8.05 6.92 -10.50
C SER A 129 -8.12 8.12 -9.56
N PRO A 130 -6.99 8.81 -9.27
CA PRO A 130 -7.06 10.05 -8.53
C PRO A 130 -7.99 10.98 -9.31
N ALA A 131 -9.08 11.38 -8.68
CA ALA A 131 -10.01 12.33 -9.25
C ALA A 131 -9.20 13.59 -9.61
N VAL A 132 -9.06 13.86 -10.90
CA VAL A 132 -8.53 15.13 -11.40
C VAL A 132 -9.52 16.20 -10.93
N PRO A 133 -9.11 17.18 -10.11
CA PRO A 133 -10.02 18.26 -9.74
C PRO A 133 -10.32 19.11 -11.00
N PRO A 134 -11.57 19.58 -11.18
CA PRO A 134 -11.91 20.44 -12.30
C PRO A 134 -11.21 21.81 -12.15
N SER A 135 -10.64 22.29 -13.26
CA SER A 135 -10.08 23.63 -13.43
C SER A 135 -11.13 24.73 -13.33
#